data_AF-A0A946XHN0-F1
#
_entry.id   AF-A0A946XHN0-F1
#
_cell.length_a   1.000
_cell.length_b   1.000
_cell.length_c   1.000
_cell.angle_alpha   90.00
_cell.angle_beta   90.00
_cell.angle_gamma   90.00
#
_symmetry.space_group_name_H-M   'P 1'
#
loop_
_entity.id
_entity.type
_entity.pdbx_description
1 polymer ?
#
loop_
_entity_poly.entity_id
_entity_poly.type
_entity_poly.pdbx_seq_one_letter_code
_entity_poly.pdbx_strand_id
1 'polypeptide(L)'
;MFEFQFSKVATLRNDLLSGLTVALALVPEAVAFAFVAGVDPLVGLYAAFMVGLITACIGGRPGMISGATGALAVVMVSLVADHGVEYLFITVVLMGLLQITAGVLKLGKFIRMVPYPVMLGFVNGLAIVIFLAQLGQFGEAGQPGWLDGTFMQGSIVDVAWLEGQELYMLLSLVLVTMIIIHSLPRFTKSLPSSLVAILVVTGLVLWLDIDTKVVGDVASISGGLPSFHIPVVPFSLETLWIILPYAIILAAIGLIESLLTLRLIDEITETRGRGNRECIGQGVANTVTGFFGGMGGCAMIGQSMINVNSGGRGRMSGISAALFLLLFILVASPLIEQIPLAALIGVMFIVVIGTFEWSSFRI
;
A
#
# COMPACT_ATOMS: atom_id res chain seq x y z
N MET A 1 17.15 9.90 -27.32
CA MET A 1 16.02 9.47 -26.48
C MET A 1 15.45 10.74 -25.88
N PHE A 2 14.19 11.10 -26.13
CA PHE A 2 13.63 12.36 -25.64
C PHE A 2 13.64 12.37 -24.11
N GLU A 3 14.63 13.03 -23.51
CA GLU A 3 14.60 13.38 -22.10
C GLU A 3 13.50 14.41 -21.90
N PHE A 4 12.39 14.01 -21.30
CA PHE A 4 11.42 14.97 -20.80
C PHE A 4 12.12 15.78 -19.70
N GLN A 5 12.58 17.00 -20.04
CA GLN A 5 13.03 17.98 -19.06
C GLN A 5 11.80 18.47 -18.28
N PHE A 6 11.38 17.70 -17.27
CA PHE A 6 10.33 18.14 -16.36
C PHE A 6 10.82 19.37 -15.60
N SER A 7 10.16 20.52 -15.84
CA SER A 7 10.42 21.83 -15.23
C SER A 7 10.98 21.71 -13.82
N LYS A 8 12.17 22.25 -13.53
CA LYS A 8 12.79 22.23 -12.19
C LYS A 8 11.98 22.99 -11.12
N VAL A 9 10.90 23.69 -11.50
CA VAL A 9 10.13 24.57 -10.63
C VAL A 9 8.81 23.90 -10.22
N ALA A 10 8.53 23.90 -8.92
CA ALA A 10 7.22 23.48 -8.40
C ALA A 10 6.15 24.46 -8.88
N THR A 11 5.17 23.98 -9.64
CA THR A 11 4.01 24.76 -10.06
C THR A 11 2.74 24.08 -9.59
N LEU A 12 1.72 24.87 -9.22
CA LEU A 12 0.45 24.32 -8.74
C LEU A 12 -0.19 23.37 -9.77
N ARG A 13 -0.10 23.69 -11.07
CA ARG A 13 -0.61 22.83 -12.14
C ARG A 13 0.08 21.47 -12.17
N ASN A 14 1.41 21.44 -12.09
CA ASN A 14 2.15 20.17 -12.11
C ASN A 14 1.88 19.36 -10.84
N ASP A 15 1.83 20.01 -9.69
CA ASP A 15 1.49 19.36 -8.42
C ASP A 15 0.08 18.75 -8.46
N LEU A 16 -0.94 19.49 -8.96
CA LEU A 16 -2.31 18.96 -9.07
C LEU A 16 -2.42 17.79 -10.04
N LEU A 17 -1.81 17.89 -11.23
CA LEU A 17 -1.84 16.81 -12.23
C LEU A 17 -1.08 15.58 -11.74
N SER A 18 0.08 15.78 -11.12
CA SER A 18 0.86 14.69 -10.53
C SER A 18 0.11 14.01 -9.39
N GLY A 19 -0.53 14.79 -8.51
CA GLY A 19 -1.33 14.23 -7.42
C GLY A 19 -2.50 13.40 -7.94
N LEU A 20 -3.17 13.83 -9.02
CA LEU A 20 -4.20 13.02 -9.69
C LEU A 20 -3.65 11.70 -10.22
N THR A 21 -2.50 11.73 -10.91
CA THR A 21 -1.82 10.52 -11.43
C THR A 21 -1.52 9.53 -10.31
N VAL A 22 -1.00 10.03 -9.18
CA VAL A 22 -0.69 9.21 -8.00
C VAL A 22 -1.97 8.68 -7.35
N ALA A 23 -3.00 9.50 -7.17
CA ALA A 23 -4.26 9.07 -6.58
C ALA A 23 -4.90 7.90 -7.34
N LEU A 24 -4.86 7.94 -8.67
CA LEU A 24 -5.36 6.85 -9.52
C LEU A 24 -4.55 5.55 -9.36
N ALA A 25 -3.24 5.66 -9.12
CA ALA A 25 -2.40 4.50 -8.86
C ALA A 25 -2.57 3.95 -7.43
N LEU A 26 -2.91 4.81 -6.46
CA LEU A 26 -3.06 4.44 -5.04
C LEU A 26 -4.30 3.59 -4.75
N VAL A 27 -5.42 3.82 -5.45
CA VAL A 27 -6.68 3.09 -5.21
C VAL A 27 -6.47 1.56 -5.24
N PRO A 28 -5.98 0.96 -6.34
CA PRO A 28 -5.83 -0.49 -6.40
C PRO A 28 -4.78 -1.04 -5.42
N GLU A 29 -3.70 -0.29 -5.18
CA GLU A 29 -2.66 -0.71 -4.22
C GLU A 29 -3.21 -0.75 -2.80
N ALA A 30 -3.96 0.27 -2.37
CA ALA A 30 -4.55 0.33 -1.04
C ALA A 30 -5.58 -0.79 -0.82
N VAL A 31 -6.41 -1.09 -1.82
CA VAL A 31 -7.36 -2.20 -1.78
C VAL A 31 -6.61 -3.54 -1.68
N ALA A 32 -5.60 -3.75 -2.50
CA ALA A 32 -4.84 -4.99 -2.50
C ALA A 32 -4.06 -5.21 -1.20
N PHE A 33 -3.45 -4.16 -0.64
CA PHE A 33 -2.75 -4.26 0.64
C PHE A 33 -3.71 -4.50 1.82
N ALA A 34 -4.93 -3.99 1.77
CA ALA A 34 -5.96 -4.31 2.76
C ALA A 34 -6.30 -5.81 2.73
N PHE A 35 -6.46 -6.40 1.53
CA PHE A 35 -6.65 -7.84 1.39
C PHE A 35 -5.47 -8.66 1.92
N VAL A 36 -4.23 -8.21 1.67
CA VAL A 36 -3.04 -8.86 2.25
C VAL A 36 -3.09 -8.83 3.77
N ALA A 37 -3.50 -7.71 4.38
CA ALA A 37 -3.65 -7.57 5.83
C ALA A 37 -4.88 -8.27 6.42
N GLY A 38 -5.76 -8.86 5.60
CA GLY A 38 -6.99 -9.50 6.06
C GLY A 38 -8.03 -8.51 6.61
N VAL A 39 -8.05 -7.27 6.10
CA VAL A 39 -8.99 -6.22 6.53
C VAL A 39 -9.79 -5.68 5.34
N ASP A 40 -10.89 -5.00 5.65
CA ASP A 40 -11.72 -4.36 4.62
C ASP A 40 -10.93 -3.34 3.79
N PRO A 41 -11.17 -3.24 2.47
CA PRO A 41 -10.51 -2.28 1.58
C PRO A 41 -10.57 -0.82 2.05
N LEU A 42 -11.67 -0.44 2.73
CA LEU A 42 -11.83 0.90 3.30
C LEU A 42 -10.75 1.25 4.33
N VAL A 43 -10.28 0.27 5.11
CA VAL A 43 -9.21 0.49 6.10
C VAL A 43 -7.91 0.91 5.42
N GLY A 44 -7.59 0.28 4.27
CA GLY A 44 -6.43 0.64 3.45
C GLY A 44 -6.60 1.98 2.74
N LEU A 45 -7.77 2.24 2.17
CA LEU A 45 -8.09 3.49 1.47
C LEU A 45 -8.08 4.70 2.41
N TYR A 46 -8.66 4.57 3.61
CA TYR A 46 -8.60 5.61 4.64
C TYR A 46 -7.18 5.84 5.14
N ALA A 47 -6.37 4.78 5.30
CA ALA A 47 -4.97 4.94 5.64
C ALA A 47 -4.19 5.71 4.55
N ALA A 48 -4.39 5.36 3.28
CA ALA A 48 -3.76 6.06 2.17
C ALA A 48 -4.16 7.55 2.12
N PHE A 49 -5.44 7.87 2.36
CA PHE A 49 -5.92 9.25 2.45
C PHE A 49 -5.34 9.99 3.67
N MET A 50 -5.54 9.48 4.87
CA MET A 50 -5.20 10.16 6.13
C MET A 50 -3.69 10.34 6.27
N VAL A 51 -2.92 9.28 6.01
CA VAL A 51 -1.46 9.35 6.09
C VAL A 51 -0.92 10.28 5.02
N GLY A 52 -1.39 10.15 3.78
CA GLY A 52 -0.97 11.01 2.68
C GLY A 52 -1.27 12.49 2.93
N LEU A 53 -2.45 12.83 3.43
CA LEU A 53 -2.84 14.21 3.70
C LEU A 53 -1.99 14.82 4.82
N ILE A 54 -1.86 14.11 5.95
CA ILE A 54 -1.16 14.63 7.12
C ILE A 54 0.33 14.79 6.81
N THR A 55 0.98 13.78 6.22
CA THR A 55 2.41 13.87 5.90
C THR A 55 2.69 14.90 4.81
N ALA A 56 1.82 15.07 3.81
CA ALA A 56 1.96 16.15 2.83
C ALA A 56 1.91 17.54 3.48
N CYS A 57 1.08 17.71 4.53
CA CYS A 57 0.94 18.96 5.26
C CYS A 57 2.11 19.24 6.22
N ILE A 58 2.58 18.25 6.98
CA ILE A 58 3.56 18.49 8.07
C ILE A 58 4.90 17.77 7.93
N GLY A 59 5.01 16.81 7.02
CA GLY A 59 6.18 15.98 6.76
C GLY A 59 7.45 16.75 6.35
N GLY A 60 8.57 16.06 6.43
CA GLY A 60 9.91 16.61 6.23
C GLY A 60 10.31 16.79 4.77
N ARG A 61 9.59 16.19 3.83
CA ARG A 61 9.97 16.14 2.41
C ARG A 61 8.81 16.45 1.44
N PRO A 62 8.76 17.67 0.85
CA PRO A 62 7.83 17.98 -0.23
C PRO A 62 8.00 17.06 -1.45
N GLY A 63 6.92 16.79 -2.17
CA GLY A 63 6.91 15.88 -3.33
C GLY A 63 6.99 14.39 -2.99
N MET A 64 7.13 14.02 -1.72
CA MET A 64 7.03 12.64 -1.26
C MET A 64 5.58 12.25 -1.04
N ILE A 65 5.23 11.01 -1.39
CA ILE A 65 3.91 10.43 -1.18
C ILE A 65 3.98 9.42 -0.06
N SER A 66 3.03 9.49 0.87
CA SER A 66 2.83 8.49 1.92
C SER A 66 1.41 7.96 1.87
N GLY A 67 1.22 6.74 2.35
CA GLY A 67 -0.07 6.06 2.33
C GLY A 67 0.05 4.63 2.83
N ALA A 68 -0.95 3.79 2.53
CA ALA A 68 -0.94 2.38 2.88
C ALA A 68 0.14 1.63 2.08
N THR A 69 0.93 0.78 2.76
CA THR A 69 2.01 0.03 2.13
C THR A 69 1.92 -1.46 2.46
N GLY A 70 2.33 -2.29 1.50
CA GLY A 70 2.44 -3.74 1.72
C GLY A 70 3.38 -4.09 2.87
N ALA A 71 4.43 -3.28 3.06
CA ALA A 71 5.43 -3.45 4.13
C ALA A 71 4.80 -3.45 5.53
N LEU A 72 3.80 -2.61 5.77
CA LEU A 72 3.07 -2.58 7.04
C LEU A 72 1.96 -3.65 7.05
N ALA A 73 1.25 -3.83 5.93
CA ALA A 73 0.17 -4.81 5.80
C ALA A 73 0.63 -6.24 6.17
N VAL A 74 1.78 -6.67 5.64
CA VAL A 74 2.33 -8.02 5.86
C VAL A 74 2.66 -8.29 7.33
N VAL A 75 3.10 -7.28 8.07
CA VAL A 75 3.41 -7.42 9.50
C VAL A 75 2.14 -7.52 10.34
N MET A 76 1.02 -6.99 9.86
CA MET A 76 -0.24 -6.98 10.58
C MET A 76 -1.09 -8.25 10.37
N VAL A 77 -0.76 -9.09 9.38
CA VAL A 77 -1.56 -10.27 9.01
C VAL A 77 -1.85 -11.16 10.21
N SER A 78 -0.80 -11.55 10.96
CA SER A 78 -0.96 -12.41 12.14
C SER A 78 -1.71 -11.71 13.27
N LEU A 79 -1.46 -10.41 13.48
CA LEU A 79 -2.15 -9.64 14.52
C LEU A 79 -3.65 -9.58 14.25
N VAL A 80 -4.05 -9.32 13.01
CA VAL A 80 -5.46 -9.27 12.60
C VAL A 80 -6.10 -10.65 12.66
N ALA A 81 -5.40 -11.69 12.18
CA ALA A 81 -5.91 -13.05 12.20
C ALA A 81 -6.17 -13.54 13.65
N ASP A 82 -5.25 -13.26 14.57
CA ASP A 82 -5.32 -13.78 15.94
C ASP A 82 -6.17 -12.91 16.89
N HIS A 83 -6.18 -11.59 16.71
CA HIS A 83 -6.77 -10.63 17.67
C HIS A 83 -7.79 -9.66 17.06
N GLY A 84 -7.93 -9.64 15.74
CA GLY A 84 -8.86 -8.78 15.02
C GLY A 84 -8.35 -7.36 14.72
N VAL A 85 -9.16 -6.64 13.95
CA VAL A 85 -8.81 -5.31 13.39
C VAL A 85 -8.65 -4.21 14.45
N GLU A 86 -9.33 -4.32 15.60
CA GLU A 86 -9.20 -3.34 16.68
C GLU A 86 -7.78 -3.34 17.29
N TYR A 87 -7.15 -4.52 17.36
CA TYR A 87 -5.75 -4.64 17.78
C TYR A 87 -4.80 -4.01 16.76
N LEU A 88 -5.15 -4.06 15.47
CA LEU A 88 -4.41 -3.33 14.43
C LEU A 88 -4.46 -1.83 14.71
N PHE A 89 -5.64 -1.25 14.91
CA PHE A 89 -5.80 0.19 15.07
C PHE A 89 -5.03 0.74 16.27
N ILE A 90 -5.10 0.07 17.43
CA ILE A 90 -4.33 0.50 18.60
C ILE A 90 -2.81 0.33 18.40
N THR A 91 -2.40 -0.69 17.65
CA THR A 91 -0.99 -0.91 17.28
C THR A 91 -0.48 0.23 16.40
N VAL A 92 -1.31 0.69 15.46
CA VAL A 92 -1.01 1.85 14.60
C VAL A 92 -0.90 3.14 15.41
N VAL A 93 -1.77 3.33 16.41
CA VAL A 93 -1.67 4.44 17.36
C VAL A 93 -0.33 4.41 18.08
N LEU A 94 0.05 3.26 18.65
CA LEU A 94 1.31 3.07 19.37
C LEU A 94 2.53 3.25 18.46
N MET A 95 2.49 2.69 17.23
CA MET A 95 3.51 2.91 16.20
C MET A 95 3.73 4.41 15.97
N GLY A 96 2.65 5.18 15.81
CA GLY A 96 2.75 6.62 15.58
C GLY A 96 3.40 7.36 16.75
N LEU A 97 3.09 6.98 17.98
CA LEU A 97 3.73 7.54 19.18
C LEU A 97 5.23 7.22 19.25
N LEU A 98 5.62 6.00 18.88
CA LEU A 98 7.03 5.61 18.78
C LEU A 98 7.77 6.41 17.70
N GLN A 99 7.14 6.63 16.54
CA GLN A 99 7.70 7.44 15.45
C GLN A 99 7.86 8.92 15.85
N ILE A 100 6.88 9.51 16.54
CA ILE A 100 6.98 10.86 17.12
C ILE A 100 8.16 10.93 18.08
N THR A 101 8.25 9.96 19.00
CA THR A 101 9.33 9.86 19.99
C THR A 101 10.70 9.81 19.31
N ALA A 102 10.86 8.97 18.28
CA ALA A 102 12.08 8.89 17.50
C ALA A 102 12.44 10.22 16.81
N GLY A 103 11.45 10.94 16.30
CA GLY A 103 11.65 12.27 15.70
C GLY A 103 12.08 13.34 16.71
N VAL A 104 11.43 13.39 17.88
CA VAL A 104 11.75 14.32 18.98
C VAL A 104 13.16 14.07 19.52
N LEU A 105 13.51 12.80 19.73
CA LEU A 105 14.85 12.39 20.17
C LEU A 105 15.93 12.48 19.08
N LYS A 106 15.57 12.95 17.88
CA LYS A 106 16.48 13.13 16.72
C LYS A 106 17.16 11.83 16.28
N LEU A 107 16.44 10.71 16.38
CA LEU A 107 16.95 9.39 16.04
C LEU A 107 16.95 9.10 14.52
N GLY A 108 16.35 9.97 13.69
CA GLY A 108 16.30 9.77 12.24
C GLY A 108 17.68 9.66 11.56
N LYS A 109 18.75 10.13 12.20
CA LYS A 109 20.13 9.95 11.70
C LYS A 109 20.61 8.50 11.76
N PHE A 110 20.11 7.71 12.69
CA PHE A 110 20.56 6.33 12.95
C PHE A 110 20.01 5.32 11.95
N ILE A 111 19.08 5.72 11.08
CA ILE A 111 18.62 4.90 9.95
C ILE A 111 19.78 4.43 9.06
N ARG A 112 20.90 5.19 9.04
CA ARG A 112 22.14 4.84 8.32
C ARG A 112 22.82 3.57 8.83
N MET A 113 22.46 3.12 10.04
CA MET A 113 23.05 1.95 10.67
C MET A 113 22.37 0.64 10.28
N VAL A 114 21.22 0.68 9.58
CA VAL A 114 20.54 -0.53 9.12
C VAL A 114 21.39 -1.20 8.03
N PRO A 115 21.89 -2.43 8.25
CA PRO A 115 22.75 -3.09 7.29
C PRO A 115 21.99 -3.39 5.99
N TYR A 116 22.67 -3.23 4.85
CA TYR A 116 22.10 -3.55 3.54
C TYR A 116 21.56 -4.99 3.43
N PRO A 117 22.21 -6.03 3.98
CA PRO A 117 21.65 -7.39 3.96
C PRO A 117 20.29 -7.53 4.67
N VAL A 118 20.07 -6.75 5.74
CA VAL A 118 18.78 -6.77 6.46
C VAL A 118 17.68 -6.16 5.60
N MET A 119 17.99 -5.09 4.86
CA MET A 119 17.06 -4.48 3.91
C MET A 119 16.69 -5.45 2.79
N LEU A 120 17.68 -6.14 2.20
CA LEU A 120 17.43 -7.13 1.15
C LEU A 120 16.59 -8.31 1.65
N GLY A 121 16.91 -8.84 2.83
CA GLY A 121 16.12 -9.91 3.45
C GLY A 121 14.67 -9.48 3.71
N PHE A 122 14.48 -8.26 4.22
CA PHE A 122 13.15 -7.69 4.45
C PHE A 122 12.34 -7.53 3.16
N VAL A 123 12.91 -6.90 2.14
CA VAL A 123 12.24 -6.65 0.86
C VAL A 123 11.90 -7.96 0.13
N ASN A 124 12.80 -8.95 0.14
CA ASN A 124 12.52 -10.28 -0.43
C ASN A 124 11.44 -11.03 0.35
N GLY A 125 11.51 -11.01 1.69
CA GLY A 125 10.50 -11.62 2.55
C GLY A 125 9.12 -10.99 2.31
N LEU A 126 9.07 -9.66 2.22
CA LEU A 126 7.86 -8.91 1.88
C LEU A 126 7.28 -9.36 0.54
N ALA A 127 8.10 -9.44 -0.51
CA ALA A 127 7.66 -9.88 -1.83
C ALA A 127 7.10 -11.31 -1.81
N ILE A 128 7.75 -12.23 -1.06
CA ILE A 128 7.26 -13.61 -0.89
C ILE A 128 5.91 -13.63 -0.17
N VAL A 129 5.74 -12.90 0.93
CA VAL A 129 4.47 -12.92 1.65
C VAL A 129 3.33 -12.31 0.81
N ILE A 130 3.59 -11.22 0.10
CA ILE A 130 2.60 -10.65 -0.82
C ILE A 130 2.22 -11.68 -1.90
N PHE A 131 3.20 -12.38 -2.48
CA PHE A 131 2.95 -13.42 -3.47
C PHE A 131 2.08 -14.54 -2.91
N LEU A 132 2.42 -15.06 -1.72
CA LEU A 132 1.64 -16.11 -1.06
C LEU A 132 0.22 -15.64 -0.72
N ALA A 133 0.06 -14.40 -0.27
CA ALA A 133 -1.27 -13.81 -0.03
C ALA A 133 -2.12 -13.73 -1.32
N GLN A 134 -1.50 -13.52 -2.48
CA GLN A 134 -2.24 -13.56 -3.76
C GLN A 134 -2.71 -14.97 -4.11
N LEU A 135 -1.99 -16.02 -3.70
CA LEU A 135 -2.40 -17.40 -3.97
C LEU A 135 -3.72 -17.75 -3.27
N GLY A 136 -3.99 -17.18 -2.08
CA GLY A 136 -5.27 -17.36 -1.40
C GLY A 136 -6.48 -16.87 -2.20
N GLN A 137 -6.30 -15.94 -3.14
CA GLN A 137 -7.36 -15.45 -4.02
C GLN A 137 -7.74 -16.44 -5.12
N PHE A 138 -6.90 -17.45 -5.37
CA PHE A 138 -7.23 -18.58 -6.24
C PHE A 138 -7.99 -19.68 -5.50
N GLY A 139 -8.44 -19.41 -4.27
CA GLY A 139 -9.21 -20.33 -3.45
C GLY A 139 -10.73 -20.14 -3.53
N GLU A 140 -11.46 -21.22 -3.27
CA GLU A 140 -12.88 -21.22 -2.96
C GLU A 140 -13.11 -20.84 -1.50
N ALA A 141 -13.96 -19.85 -1.27
CA ALA A 141 -14.24 -19.36 0.07
C ALA A 141 -15.04 -20.40 0.87
N GLY A 142 -14.66 -20.63 2.13
CA GLY A 142 -15.39 -21.51 3.04
C GLY A 142 -15.14 -23.01 2.86
N GLN A 143 -14.23 -23.41 1.97
CA GLN A 143 -13.79 -24.80 1.84
C GLN A 143 -12.47 -25.05 2.58
N PRO A 144 -12.28 -26.25 3.17
CA PRO A 144 -11.00 -26.63 3.74
C PRO A 144 -9.95 -26.71 2.63
N GLY A 145 -8.79 -26.10 2.87
CA GLY A 145 -7.70 -26.13 1.91
C GLY A 145 -7.05 -27.51 1.82
N TRP A 146 -6.14 -27.66 0.87
CA TRP A 146 -5.46 -28.93 0.58
C TRP A 146 -4.54 -29.44 1.73
N LEU A 147 -4.32 -28.65 2.77
CA LEU A 147 -3.53 -29.00 3.96
C LEU A 147 -4.40 -29.36 5.17
N ASP A 148 -5.70 -29.57 4.97
CA ASP A 148 -6.62 -30.05 6.01
C ASP A 148 -6.09 -31.32 6.70
N GLY A 149 -6.10 -31.32 8.04
CA GLY A 149 -5.56 -32.42 8.85
C GLY A 149 -4.03 -32.46 8.98
N THR A 150 -3.31 -31.47 8.45
CA THR A 150 -1.85 -31.32 8.65
C THR A 150 -1.52 -30.26 9.71
N PHE A 151 -0.27 -30.21 10.16
CA PHE A 151 0.21 -29.17 11.07
C PHE A 151 0.23 -27.76 10.45
N MET A 152 0.03 -27.65 9.13
CA MET A 152 -0.01 -26.39 8.37
C MET A 152 -1.45 -26.00 7.98
N GLN A 153 -2.46 -26.67 8.54
CA GLN A 153 -3.86 -26.30 8.34
C GLN A 153 -4.10 -24.85 8.77
N GLY A 154 -4.81 -24.08 7.94
CA GLY A 154 -5.09 -22.66 8.17
C GLY A 154 -3.90 -21.73 7.92
N SER A 155 -2.78 -22.24 7.37
CA SER A 155 -1.67 -21.39 6.96
C SER A 155 -1.97 -20.64 5.65
N ILE A 156 -1.18 -19.60 5.33
CA ILE A 156 -1.33 -18.81 4.09
C ILE A 156 -1.20 -19.64 2.80
N VAL A 157 -0.65 -20.85 2.88
CA VAL A 157 -0.49 -21.80 1.76
C VAL A 157 -1.60 -22.84 1.71
N ASP A 158 -2.48 -22.89 2.71
CA ASP A 158 -3.63 -23.80 2.79
C ASP A 158 -4.80 -23.26 1.96
N VAL A 159 -4.68 -23.39 0.63
CA VAL A 159 -5.65 -22.87 -0.34
C VAL A 159 -6.55 -23.99 -0.85
N ALA A 160 -7.87 -23.79 -0.79
CA ALA A 160 -8.85 -24.64 -1.46
C ALA A 160 -8.95 -24.24 -2.94
N TRP A 161 -8.05 -24.73 -3.78
CA TRP A 161 -7.90 -24.25 -5.16
C TRP A 161 -9.19 -24.29 -5.97
N LEU A 162 -9.46 -23.21 -6.71
CA LEU A 162 -10.49 -23.18 -7.75
C LEU A 162 -10.18 -24.26 -8.80
N GLU A 163 -11.21 -24.91 -9.31
CA GLU A 163 -11.08 -25.95 -10.35
C GLU A 163 -11.79 -25.57 -11.66
N GLY A 164 -11.39 -26.22 -12.75
CA GLY A 164 -12.08 -26.12 -14.04
C GLY A 164 -12.08 -24.73 -14.68
N GLN A 165 -13.25 -24.31 -15.15
CA GLN A 165 -13.41 -23.10 -15.98
C GLN A 165 -13.12 -21.82 -15.19
N GLU A 166 -13.48 -21.75 -13.91
CA GLU A 166 -13.27 -20.57 -13.06
C GLU A 166 -11.77 -20.27 -12.88
N LEU A 167 -10.97 -21.30 -12.60
CA LEU A 167 -9.52 -21.18 -12.48
C LEU A 167 -8.89 -20.66 -13.77
N TYR A 168 -9.24 -21.25 -14.92
CA TYR A 168 -8.68 -20.83 -16.21
C TYR A 168 -9.09 -19.40 -16.58
N MET A 169 -10.33 -19.01 -16.27
CA MET A 169 -10.80 -17.65 -16.47
C MET A 169 -9.98 -16.67 -15.62
N LEU A 170 -9.86 -16.93 -14.32
CA LEU A 170 -9.11 -16.10 -13.39
C LEU A 170 -7.64 -15.95 -13.83
N LEU A 171 -6.98 -17.07 -14.15
CA LEU A 171 -5.60 -17.08 -14.66
C LEU A 171 -5.46 -16.28 -15.96
N SER A 172 -6.42 -16.38 -16.87
CA SER A 172 -6.38 -15.65 -18.14
C SER A 172 -6.47 -14.14 -17.94
N LEU A 173 -7.36 -13.67 -17.07
CA LEU A 173 -7.53 -12.25 -16.76
C LEU A 173 -6.31 -11.69 -16.00
N VAL A 174 -5.74 -12.47 -15.08
CA VAL A 174 -4.48 -12.13 -14.40
C VAL A 174 -3.36 -11.98 -15.43
N LEU A 175 -3.21 -12.94 -16.34
CA LEU A 175 -2.18 -12.90 -17.38
C LEU A 175 -2.35 -11.70 -18.32
N VAL A 176 -3.58 -11.40 -18.75
CA VAL A 176 -3.89 -10.21 -19.55
C VAL A 176 -3.47 -8.94 -18.81
N THR A 177 -3.81 -8.83 -17.53
CA THR A 177 -3.39 -7.70 -16.68
C THR A 177 -1.87 -7.55 -16.67
N MET A 178 -1.14 -8.63 -16.39
CA MET A 178 0.33 -8.62 -16.35
C MET A 178 0.95 -8.24 -17.70
N ILE A 179 0.40 -8.75 -18.81
CA ILE A 179 0.86 -8.43 -20.17
C ILE A 179 0.69 -6.95 -20.47
N ILE A 180 -0.46 -6.35 -20.10
CA ILE A 180 -0.72 -4.92 -20.30
C ILE A 180 0.29 -4.11 -19.48
N ILE A 181 0.47 -4.43 -18.19
CA ILE A 181 1.37 -3.68 -17.30
C ILE A 181 2.82 -3.72 -17.82
N HIS A 182 3.25 -4.88 -18.31
CA HIS A 182 4.62 -5.07 -18.83
C HIS A 182 4.84 -4.41 -20.20
N SER A 183 3.85 -4.46 -21.09
CA SER A 183 4.01 -4.06 -22.50
C SER A 183 3.67 -2.59 -22.73
N LEU A 184 2.66 -2.05 -22.04
CA LEU A 184 2.15 -0.69 -22.26
C LEU A 184 3.20 0.42 -22.06
N PRO A 185 4.11 0.37 -21.06
CA PRO A 185 5.15 1.38 -20.87
C PRO A 185 6.11 1.52 -22.07
N ARG A 186 6.16 0.51 -22.96
CA ARG A 186 6.95 0.55 -24.20
C ARG A 186 6.28 1.41 -25.28
N PHE A 187 4.97 1.61 -25.21
CA PHE A 187 4.19 2.37 -26.19
C PHE A 187 3.81 3.76 -25.69
N THR A 188 3.45 3.90 -24.40
CA THR A 188 3.07 5.17 -23.80
C THR A 188 3.54 5.27 -22.35
N LYS A 189 3.89 6.48 -21.92
CA LYS A 189 4.29 6.80 -20.54
C LYS A 189 3.37 7.83 -19.89
N SER A 190 2.27 8.19 -20.55
CA SER A 190 1.39 9.28 -20.12
C SER A 190 0.46 8.89 -18.96
N LEU A 191 0.19 7.60 -18.80
CA LEU A 191 -0.70 7.06 -17.75
C LEU A 191 -0.02 5.88 -17.03
N PRO A 192 -0.34 5.65 -15.74
CA PRO A 192 0.12 4.45 -15.03
C PRO A 192 -0.38 3.18 -15.73
N SER A 193 0.51 2.23 -15.98
CA SER A 193 0.16 1.00 -16.70
C SER A 193 -0.76 0.08 -15.89
N SER A 194 -0.66 0.11 -14.55
CA SER A 194 -1.59 -0.57 -13.64
C SER A 194 -3.03 -0.07 -13.81
N LEU A 195 -3.23 1.26 -13.84
CA LEU A 195 -4.54 1.87 -14.06
C LEU A 195 -5.14 1.42 -15.40
N VAL A 196 -4.36 1.49 -16.48
CA VAL A 196 -4.84 1.09 -17.81
C VAL A 196 -5.19 -0.39 -17.83
N ALA A 197 -4.39 -1.26 -17.20
CA ALA A 197 -4.69 -2.68 -17.10
C ALA A 197 -6.02 -2.94 -16.36
N ILE A 198 -6.24 -2.27 -15.23
CA ILE A 198 -7.51 -2.37 -14.48
C ILE A 198 -8.69 -1.94 -15.32
N LEU A 199 -8.61 -0.77 -15.98
CA LEU A 199 -9.72 -0.26 -16.80
C LEU A 199 -10.02 -1.18 -17.99
N VAL A 200 -8.99 -1.71 -18.65
CA VAL A 200 -9.15 -2.63 -19.78
C VAL A 200 -9.76 -3.95 -19.33
N VAL A 201 -9.27 -4.55 -18.26
CA VAL A 201 -9.78 -5.84 -17.76
C VAL A 201 -11.18 -5.70 -17.19
N THR A 202 -11.47 -4.62 -16.46
CA THR A 202 -12.84 -4.31 -16.01
C THR A 202 -13.78 -4.14 -17.21
N GLY A 203 -13.36 -3.37 -18.23
CA GLY A 203 -14.14 -3.19 -19.45
C GLY A 203 -14.38 -4.50 -20.22
N LEU A 204 -13.38 -5.39 -20.28
CA LEU A 204 -13.52 -6.72 -20.88
C LEU A 204 -14.53 -7.59 -20.13
N VAL A 205 -14.44 -7.64 -18.80
CA VAL A 205 -15.36 -8.41 -17.95
C VAL A 205 -16.79 -7.92 -18.12
N LEU A 206 -17.01 -6.60 -18.10
CA LEU A 206 -18.34 -6.00 -18.28
C LEU A 206 -18.89 -6.18 -19.70
N TRP A 207 -18.04 -6.10 -20.73
CA TRP A 207 -18.49 -6.20 -22.12
C TRP A 207 -18.80 -7.64 -22.55
N LEU A 208 -18.04 -8.60 -22.03
CA LEU A 208 -18.21 -10.03 -22.32
C LEU A 208 -19.12 -10.76 -21.32
N ASP A 209 -19.62 -10.06 -20.29
CA ASP A 209 -20.42 -10.62 -19.20
C ASP A 209 -19.72 -11.83 -18.54
N ILE A 210 -18.43 -11.66 -18.23
CA ILE A 210 -17.61 -12.72 -17.65
C ILE A 210 -17.95 -12.84 -16.16
N ASP A 211 -18.45 -14.01 -15.77
CA ASP A 211 -18.66 -14.35 -14.37
C ASP A 211 -17.31 -14.48 -13.65
N THR A 212 -16.99 -13.50 -12.80
CA THR A 212 -15.76 -13.45 -12.01
C THR A 212 -15.97 -12.61 -10.77
N LYS A 213 -15.22 -12.90 -9.70
CA LYS A 213 -15.29 -12.16 -8.44
C LYS A 213 -14.80 -10.72 -8.63
N VAL A 214 -15.59 -9.76 -8.19
CA VAL A 214 -15.23 -8.34 -8.13
C VAL A 214 -14.96 -7.90 -6.70
N VAL A 215 -14.37 -6.72 -6.51
CA VAL A 215 -14.07 -6.19 -5.16
C VAL A 215 -15.32 -6.09 -4.29
N GLY A 216 -16.45 -5.68 -4.87
CA GLY A 216 -17.73 -5.54 -4.16
C GLY A 216 -18.30 -6.85 -3.60
N ASP A 217 -17.90 -8.01 -4.13
CA ASP A 217 -18.34 -9.32 -3.63
C ASP A 217 -17.65 -9.70 -2.31
N VAL A 218 -16.44 -9.17 -2.08
CA VAL A 218 -15.62 -9.48 -0.91
C VAL A 218 -15.89 -8.50 0.21
N ALA A 219 -15.96 -7.20 -0.11
CA ALA A 219 -16.20 -6.16 0.88
C ALA A 219 -16.77 -4.90 0.22
N SER A 220 -17.73 -4.26 0.89
CA SER A 220 -18.27 -2.99 0.40
C SER A 220 -17.27 -1.86 0.60
N ILE A 221 -17.13 -1.03 -0.44
CA ILE A 221 -16.32 0.20 -0.46
C ILE A 221 -17.23 1.42 -0.34
N SER A 222 -18.51 1.24 -0.03
CA SER A 222 -19.46 2.32 0.23
C SER A 222 -19.08 3.07 1.52
N GLY A 223 -18.01 3.86 1.44
CA GLY A 223 -17.41 4.60 2.55
C GLY A 223 -17.84 6.06 2.54
N GLY A 224 -18.16 6.57 3.73
CA GLY A 224 -18.30 8.01 3.95
C GLY A 224 -16.96 8.68 4.23
N LEU A 225 -17.01 9.83 4.91
CA LEU A 225 -15.81 10.39 5.52
C LEU A 225 -15.34 9.46 6.66
N PRO A 226 -14.02 9.30 6.87
CA PRO A 226 -13.54 8.51 7.99
C PRO A 226 -14.04 9.13 9.29
N SER A 227 -14.66 8.31 10.13
CA SER A 227 -15.19 8.70 11.43
C SER A 227 -14.16 8.47 12.52
N PHE A 228 -14.15 9.36 13.52
CA PHE A 228 -13.35 9.14 14.71
C PHE A 228 -13.82 7.87 15.44
N HIS A 229 -12.89 6.98 15.72
CA HIS A 229 -13.08 5.70 16.35
C HIS A 229 -11.98 5.48 17.39
N ILE A 230 -12.37 5.19 18.63
CA ILE A 230 -11.40 4.80 19.66
C ILE A 230 -11.30 3.28 19.61
N PRO A 231 -10.10 2.70 19.35
CA PRO A 231 -9.94 1.26 19.26
C PRO A 231 -10.45 0.55 20.51
N VAL A 232 -11.38 -0.39 20.31
CA VAL A 232 -12.07 -1.09 21.41
C VAL A 232 -11.28 -2.34 21.78
N VAL A 233 -10.20 -2.14 22.54
CA VAL A 233 -9.36 -3.21 23.07
C VAL A 233 -9.31 -3.16 24.60
N PRO A 234 -9.09 -4.30 25.29
CA PRO A 234 -8.89 -4.29 26.74
C PRO A 234 -7.68 -3.42 27.10
N PHE A 235 -7.87 -2.41 27.95
CA PHE A 235 -6.77 -1.59 28.47
C PHE A 235 -6.02 -2.35 29.59
N SER A 236 -5.25 -3.36 29.20
CA SER A 236 -4.46 -4.21 30.09
C SER A 236 -2.99 -4.23 29.69
N LEU A 237 -2.13 -4.65 30.62
CA LEU A 237 -0.71 -4.90 30.32
C LEU A 237 -0.54 -6.03 29.29
N GLU A 238 -1.46 -6.98 29.25
CA GLU A 238 -1.46 -8.06 28.26
C GLU A 238 -1.62 -7.52 26.85
N THR A 239 -2.62 -6.65 26.61
CA THR A 239 -2.80 -5.99 25.31
C THR A 239 -1.54 -5.22 24.91
N LEU A 240 -0.91 -4.51 25.85
CA LEU A 240 0.35 -3.81 25.58
C LEU A 240 1.46 -4.79 25.15
N TRP A 241 1.62 -5.92 25.84
CA TRP A 241 2.62 -6.93 25.47
C TRP A 241 2.34 -7.60 24.13
N ILE A 242 1.07 -7.73 23.74
CA ILE A 242 0.67 -8.22 22.42
C ILE A 242 1.07 -7.21 21.34
N ILE A 243 0.70 -5.93 21.48
CA ILE A 243 0.85 -4.94 20.41
C ILE A 243 2.25 -4.32 20.33
N LEU A 244 2.99 -4.27 21.44
CA LEU A 244 4.27 -3.57 21.52
C LEU A 244 5.31 -4.12 20.51
N PRO A 245 5.51 -5.44 20.35
CA PRO A 245 6.43 -5.98 19.35
C PRO A 245 6.07 -5.54 17.92
N TYR A 246 4.78 -5.64 17.56
CA TYR A 246 4.29 -5.21 16.25
C TYR A 246 4.51 -3.71 16.06
N ALA A 247 4.14 -2.87 17.04
CA ALA A 247 4.30 -1.43 16.96
C ALA A 247 5.76 -0.99 16.79
N ILE A 248 6.71 -1.67 17.45
CA ILE A 248 8.15 -1.40 17.29
C ILE A 248 8.61 -1.75 15.87
N ILE A 249 8.23 -2.92 15.36
CA ILE A 249 8.60 -3.37 14.01
C ILE A 249 8.02 -2.43 12.95
N LEU A 250 6.72 -2.12 13.05
CA LEU A 250 6.02 -1.22 12.16
C LEU A 250 6.62 0.21 12.21
N ALA A 251 6.97 0.70 13.41
CA ALA A 251 7.63 1.99 13.56
C ALA A 251 8.99 1.99 12.86
N ALA A 252 9.79 0.94 13.06
CA ALA A 252 11.09 0.80 12.41
C ALA A 252 10.96 0.77 10.88
N ILE A 253 10.11 -0.10 10.33
CA ILE A 253 9.85 -0.22 8.88
C ILE A 253 9.38 1.12 8.32
N GLY A 254 8.37 1.74 8.94
CA GLY A 254 7.81 3.00 8.48
C GLY A 254 8.84 4.14 8.45
N LEU A 255 9.74 4.20 9.44
CA LEU A 255 10.82 5.18 9.45
C LEU A 255 11.91 4.86 8.42
N ILE A 256 12.28 3.58 8.26
CA ILE A 256 13.26 3.13 7.26
C ILE A 256 12.79 3.53 5.86
N GLU A 257 11.60 3.11 5.47
CA GLU A 257 10.99 3.42 4.17
C GLU A 257 10.90 4.93 3.96
N SER A 258 10.42 5.67 4.97
CA SER A 258 10.27 7.12 4.85
C SER A 258 11.60 7.86 4.69
N LEU A 259 12.65 7.43 5.41
CA LEU A 259 13.95 8.09 5.32
C LEU A 259 14.77 7.66 4.10
N LEU A 260 14.56 6.45 3.58
CA LEU A 260 15.15 6.01 2.30
C LEU A 260 14.47 6.74 1.13
N THR A 261 13.13 6.77 1.13
CA THR A 261 12.35 7.51 0.13
C THR A 261 12.73 8.98 0.12
N LEU A 262 12.86 9.59 1.30
CA LEU A 262 13.30 10.98 1.44
C LEU A 262 14.65 11.23 0.76
N ARG A 263 15.63 10.33 0.95
CA ARG A 263 16.96 10.46 0.33
C ARG A 263 16.93 10.30 -1.18
N LEU A 264 16.14 9.36 -1.68
CA LEU A 264 15.98 9.16 -3.11
C LEU A 264 15.40 10.40 -3.78
N ILE A 265 14.36 11.00 -3.19
CA ILE A 265 13.76 12.24 -3.70
C ILE A 265 14.75 13.41 -3.55
N ASP A 266 15.50 13.50 -2.46
CA ASP A 266 16.56 14.50 -2.27
C ASP A 266 17.59 14.45 -3.42
N GLU A 267 18.04 13.25 -3.80
CA GLU A 267 18.99 13.02 -4.89
C GLU A 267 18.41 13.44 -6.25
N ILE A 268 17.20 12.97 -6.58
CA ILE A 268 16.57 13.24 -7.89
C ILE A 268 16.24 14.72 -8.09
N THR A 269 15.85 15.40 -7.01
CA THR A 269 15.45 16.82 -7.08
C THR A 269 16.58 17.78 -6.72
N GLU A 270 17.75 17.27 -6.35
CA GLU A 270 18.90 18.07 -5.89
C GLU A 270 18.55 19.01 -4.71
N THR A 271 17.72 18.54 -3.77
CA THR A 271 17.31 19.31 -2.59
C THR A 271 17.47 18.51 -1.29
N ARG A 272 17.22 19.11 -0.12
CA ARG A 272 17.37 18.44 1.19
C ARG A 272 16.09 18.41 2.01
N GLY A 273 15.65 17.22 2.38
CA GLY A 273 14.55 16.96 3.30
C GLY A 273 14.98 17.01 4.77
N ARG A 274 14.00 17.04 5.67
CA ARG A 274 14.22 17.09 7.12
C ARG A 274 13.79 15.77 7.77
N GLY A 275 14.72 14.84 7.94
CA GLY A 275 14.43 13.49 8.45
C GLY A 275 13.68 13.44 9.79
N ASN A 276 14.09 14.21 10.81
CA ASN A 276 13.38 14.20 12.10
C ASN A 276 11.96 14.78 12.00
N ARG A 277 11.75 15.77 11.13
CA ARG A 277 10.41 16.30 10.83
C ARG A 277 9.56 15.27 10.12
N GLU A 278 10.19 14.46 9.26
CA GLU A 278 9.53 13.33 8.62
C GLU A 278 9.08 12.29 9.64
N CYS A 279 9.95 11.89 10.57
CA CYS A 279 9.57 10.97 11.65
C CYS A 279 8.36 11.46 12.46
N ILE A 280 8.34 12.75 12.82
CA ILE A 280 7.21 13.36 13.54
C ILE A 280 5.95 13.38 12.65
N GLY A 281 6.10 13.75 11.38
CA GLY A 281 4.98 13.80 10.42
C GLY A 281 4.32 12.44 10.23
N GLN A 282 5.12 11.40 10.00
CA GLN A 282 4.66 10.00 9.91
C GLN A 282 4.00 9.55 11.21
N GLY A 283 4.61 9.88 12.35
CA GLY A 283 4.07 9.46 13.63
C GLY A 283 2.72 10.11 13.96
N VAL A 284 2.58 11.41 13.72
CA VAL A 284 1.28 12.11 13.86
C VAL A 284 0.26 11.52 12.89
N ALA A 285 0.65 11.31 11.63
CA ALA A 285 -0.21 10.73 10.61
C ALA A 285 -0.75 9.35 11.02
N ASN A 286 0.13 8.48 11.50
CA ASN A 286 -0.25 7.15 11.96
C ASN A 286 -1.06 7.16 13.24
N THR A 287 -0.69 7.97 14.24
CA THR A 287 -1.48 8.11 15.47
C THR A 287 -2.91 8.55 15.17
N VAL A 288 -3.09 9.56 14.32
CA VAL A 288 -4.43 10.01 13.91
C VAL A 288 -5.13 8.92 13.09
N THR A 289 -4.45 8.29 12.13
CA THR A 289 -5.04 7.25 11.28
C THR A 289 -5.58 6.07 12.08
N GLY A 290 -4.88 5.63 13.13
CA GLY A 290 -5.37 4.56 14.02
C GLY A 290 -6.67 4.94 14.76
N PHE A 291 -6.84 6.22 15.11
CA PHE A 291 -8.10 6.75 15.68
C PHE A 291 -9.20 7.01 14.66
N PHE A 292 -8.97 6.72 13.38
CA PHE A 292 -9.94 6.87 12.29
C PHE A 292 -10.13 5.54 11.54
N GLY A 293 -9.76 4.42 12.16
CA GLY A 293 -9.97 3.07 11.61
C GLY A 293 -9.13 2.76 10.37
N GLY A 294 -7.96 3.39 10.21
CA GLY A 294 -7.04 3.09 9.12
C GLY A 294 -5.88 2.19 9.55
N MET A 295 -5.35 1.41 8.61
CA MET A 295 -4.22 0.50 8.87
C MET A 295 -2.85 1.17 9.04
N GLY A 296 -2.78 2.50 9.03
CA GLY A 296 -1.52 3.24 9.05
C GLY A 296 -0.76 3.14 7.72
N GLY A 297 0.40 3.77 7.68
CA GLY A 297 1.12 3.99 6.44
C GLY A 297 2.55 4.48 6.65
N CYS A 298 3.27 4.55 5.54
CA CYS A 298 4.60 5.16 5.46
C CYS A 298 4.82 5.75 4.07
N ALA A 299 6.01 6.29 3.81
CA ALA A 299 6.35 6.72 2.46
C ALA A 299 6.34 5.54 1.48
N MET A 300 5.97 5.83 0.23
CA MET A 300 5.97 4.87 -0.87
C MET A 300 6.99 5.30 -1.91
N ILE A 301 8.06 4.51 -2.07
CA ILE A 301 9.13 4.78 -3.04
C ILE A 301 8.55 4.90 -4.46
N GLY A 302 7.82 3.88 -4.92
CA GLY A 302 7.26 3.84 -6.27
C GLY A 302 6.33 5.03 -6.59
N GLN A 303 5.40 5.33 -5.68
CA GLN A 303 4.46 6.44 -5.85
C GLN A 303 5.12 7.80 -5.76
N SER A 304 6.15 7.94 -4.92
CA SER A 304 6.96 9.16 -4.88
C SER A 304 7.76 9.36 -6.17
N MET A 305 8.26 8.28 -6.79
CA MET A 305 8.93 8.32 -8.08
C MET A 305 7.95 8.72 -9.20
N ILE A 306 6.75 8.13 -9.25
CA ILE A 306 5.70 8.52 -10.19
C ILE A 306 5.36 10.00 -10.01
N ASN A 307 5.24 10.47 -8.78
CA ASN A 307 4.93 11.85 -8.46
C ASN A 307 6.01 12.82 -8.99
N VAL A 308 7.27 12.58 -8.63
CA VAL A 308 8.39 13.45 -9.05
C VAL A 308 8.58 13.42 -10.56
N ASN A 309 8.46 12.24 -11.19
CA ASN A 309 8.55 12.08 -12.64
C ASN A 309 7.36 12.71 -13.37
N SER A 310 6.20 12.83 -12.74
CA SER A 310 5.03 13.54 -13.29
C SER A 310 5.09 15.06 -13.05
N GLY A 311 6.19 15.55 -12.45
CA GLY A 311 6.45 16.97 -12.21
C GLY A 311 6.03 17.47 -10.82
N GLY A 312 5.52 16.61 -9.95
CA GLY A 312 5.14 16.92 -8.58
C GLY A 312 6.36 17.14 -7.69
N ARG A 313 6.57 18.38 -7.21
CA ARG A 313 7.71 18.71 -6.33
C ARG A 313 7.30 19.43 -5.05
N GLY A 314 6.12 20.05 -5.03
CA GLY A 314 5.62 20.73 -3.85
C GLY A 314 4.80 19.82 -2.94
N ARG A 315 4.30 20.41 -1.85
CA ARG A 315 3.38 19.74 -0.92
C ARG A 315 1.98 19.60 -1.50
N MET A 316 1.59 20.50 -2.42
CA MET A 316 0.29 20.45 -3.08
C MET A 316 0.13 19.16 -3.89
N SER A 317 1.23 18.54 -4.34
CA SER A 317 1.21 17.23 -4.99
C SER A 317 0.66 16.15 -4.06
N GLY A 318 1.20 16.03 -2.85
CA GLY A 318 0.72 15.06 -1.86
C GLY A 318 -0.69 15.38 -1.33
N ILE A 319 -0.98 16.67 -1.09
CA ILE A 319 -2.32 17.10 -0.66
C ILE A 319 -3.36 16.77 -1.72
N SER A 320 -3.08 17.06 -2.98
CA SER A 320 -4.01 16.76 -4.07
C SER A 320 -4.16 15.26 -4.29
N ALA A 321 -3.09 14.46 -4.19
CA ALA A 321 -3.19 13.00 -4.22
C ALA A 321 -4.16 12.47 -3.16
N ALA A 322 -4.03 12.93 -1.91
CA ALA A 322 -4.92 12.52 -0.83
C ALA A 322 -6.38 12.98 -1.06
N LEU A 323 -6.58 14.23 -1.51
CA LEU A 323 -7.93 14.75 -1.76
C LEU A 323 -8.62 14.09 -2.96
N PHE A 324 -7.89 13.80 -4.04
CA PHE A 324 -8.43 13.04 -5.17
C PHE A 324 -8.75 11.61 -4.76
N LEU A 325 -7.90 10.98 -3.95
CA LEU A 325 -8.20 9.67 -3.39
C LEU A 325 -9.48 9.69 -2.55
N LEU A 326 -9.65 10.69 -1.67
CA LEU A 326 -10.89 10.86 -0.90
C LEU A 326 -12.10 11.06 -1.83
N LEU A 327 -11.97 11.86 -2.88
CA LEU A 327 -13.02 12.05 -3.88
C LEU A 327 -13.40 10.72 -4.56
N PHE A 328 -12.41 9.88 -4.87
CA PHE A 328 -12.67 8.55 -5.44
C PHE A 328 -13.39 7.63 -4.46
N ILE A 329 -13.04 7.67 -3.17
CA ILE A 329 -13.75 6.90 -2.13
C ILE A 329 -15.22 7.36 -2.05
N LEU A 330 -15.47 8.67 -2.03
CA LEU A 330 -16.82 9.23 -1.82
C LEU A 330 -17.75 9.15 -3.05
N VAL A 331 -17.19 9.24 -4.26
CA VAL A 331 -17.97 9.39 -5.50
C VAL A 331 -17.78 8.21 -6.44
N ALA A 332 -16.58 7.64 -6.50
CA ALA A 332 -16.24 6.56 -7.42
C ALA A 332 -16.29 5.17 -6.78
N SER A 333 -16.73 5.02 -5.51
CA SER A 333 -16.87 3.71 -4.87
C SER A 333 -17.67 2.69 -5.70
N PRO A 334 -18.77 3.04 -6.41
CA PRO A 334 -19.49 2.05 -7.22
C PRO A 334 -18.68 1.56 -8.42
N LEU A 335 -17.70 2.35 -8.89
CA LEU A 335 -16.79 1.94 -9.95
C LEU A 335 -15.66 1.06 -9.40
N ILE A 336 -15.17 1.34 -8.20
CA ILE A 336 -14.12 0.55 -7.56
C ILE A 336 -14.65 -0.85 -7.19
N GLU A 337 -15.91 -0.94 -6.73
CA GLU A 337 -16.56 -2.22 -6.41
C GLU A 337 -16.70 -3.15 -7.64
N GLN A 338 -16.75 -2.60 -8.86
CA GLN A 338 -16.84 -3.37 -10.11
C GLN A 338 -15.49 -3.91 -10.62
N ILE A 339 -14.38 -3.56 -9.97
CA ILE A 339 -13.05 -4.00 -10.41
C ILE A 339 -12.94 -5.52 -10.20
N PRO A 340 -12.59 -6.31 -11.24
CA PRO A 340 -12.34 -7.74 -11.09
C PRO A 340 -11.14 -7.99 -10.17
N LEU A 341 -11.25 -8.92 -9.23
CA LEU A 341 -10.15 -9.30 -8.35
C LEU A 341 -8.93 -9.77 -9.16
N ALA A 342 -9.16 -10.42 -10.31
CA ALA A 342 -8.14 -10.81 -11.26
C ALA A 342 -7.19 -9.67 -11.67
N ALA A 343 -7.73 -8.46 -11.84
CA ALA A 343 -6.95 -7.29 -12.20
C ALA A 343 -6.06 -6.84 -11.03
N LEU A 344 -6.56 -6.87 -9.81
CA LEU A 344 -5.77 -6.54 -8.62
C LEU A 344 -4.67 -7.57 -8.38
N ILE A 345 -4.98 -8.87 -8.50
CA ILE A 345 -4.01 -9.97 -8.39
C ILE A 345 -2.89 -9.80 -9.43
N GLY A 346 -3.23 -9.50 -10.68
CA GLY A 346 -2.24 -9.25 -11.74
C GLY A 346 -1.34 -8.04 -11.47
N VAL A 347 -1.90 -6.95 -10.94
CA VAL A 347 -1.11 -5.80 -10.46
C VAL A 347 -0.16 -6.24 -9.35
N MET A 348 -0.64 -7.00 -8.37
CA MET A 348 0.16 -7.44 -7.24
C MET A 348 1.27 -8.41 -7.63
N PHE A 349 1.08 -9.29 -8.61
CA PHE A 349 2.17 -10.11 -9.14
C PHE A 349 3.27 -9.27 -9.78
N ILE A 350 2.92 -8.20 -10.51
CA ILE A 350 3.95 -7.28 -11.05
C ILE A 350 4.65 -6.54 -9.90
N VAL A 351 3.92 -6.10 -8.88
CA VAL A 351 4.51 -5.46 -7.68
C VAL A 351 5.49 -6.41 -6.99
N VAL A 352 5.15 -7.69 -6.81
CA VAL A 352 6.04 -8.71 -6.26
C VAL A 352 7.32 -8.84 -7.09
N ILE A 353 7.19 -9.00 -8.42
CA ILE A 353 8.34 -9.16 -9.31
C ILE A 353 9.27 -7.94 -9.24
N GLY A 354 8.70 -6.73 -9.15
CA GLY A 354 9.45 -5.48 -9.03
C GLY A 354 10.01 -5.21 -7.65
N THR A 355 9.40 -5.75 -6.59
CA THR A 355 9.86 -5.60 -5.20
C THR A 355 10.98 -6.60 -4.91
N PHE A 356 10.92 -7.81 -5.44
CA PHE A 356 11.92 -8.84 -5.17
C PHE A 356 13.32 -8.41 -5.67
N GLU A 357 14.30 -8.41 -4.77
CA GLU A 357 15.69 -8.05 -5.06
C GLU A 357 16.45 -9.25 -5.63
N TRP A 358 16.30 -9.47 -6.95
CA TRP A 358 16.95 -10.55 -7.70
C TRP A 358 18.48 -10.56 -7.61
N SER A 359 19.08 -9.41 -7.29
CA SER A 359 20.51 -9.27 -7.03
C SER A 359 20.99 -10.12 -5.84
N SER A 360 20.09 -10.47 -4.92
CA SER A 360 20.37 -11.27 -3.72
C SER A 360 20.87 -12.68 -4.01
N PHE A 361 20.54 -13.25 -5.18
CA PHE A 361 21.07 -14.55 -5.61
C PHE A 361 22.51 -14.48 -6.13
N ARG A 362 23.08 -13.28 -6.26
CA ARG A 362 24.46 -13.04 -6.74
C ARG A 362 25.41 -12.58 -5.62
N ILE A 363 24.93 -12.52 -4.38
CA ILE A 363 25.72 -12.29 -3.16
C ILE A 363 26.23 -13.64 -2.67
#